data_AF-A0A7M1KRV9-F1
#
_entry.id   AF-A0A7M1KRV9-F1
#
_cell.length_a   1.000
_cell.length_b   1.000
_cell.length_c   1.000
_cell.angle_alpha   90.00
_cell.angle_beta   90.00
_cell.angle_gamma   90.00
#
_symmetry.space_group_name_H-M   'P 1'
#
loop_
_entity.id
_entity.type
_entity.pdbx_description
1 polymer ?
#
loop_
_entity_poly.entity_id
_entity_poly.type
_entity_poly.pdbx_seq_one_letter_code
_entity_poly.pdbx_strand_id
1 'polypeptide(L)'
;MPEKNISLEEFLPGLNELQVIPHLRLRRSQSGNPDEHDLIFLVCTQEVKKGGHIGRTCLCCTGNSSINDYPCFKESMIKDHYDAIVCLLFSFTYTEVKYKAINE
;
A
#
# COMPACT_ATOMS: atom_id res chain seq x y z
N MET A 1 7.15 12.10 -8.75
CA MET A 1 5.88 11.82 -9.45
C MET A 1 4.84 12.81 -8.95
N PRO A 2 3.88 13.28 -9.78
CA PRO A 2 2.85 14.19 -9.29
C PRO A 2 2.04 13.47 -8.19
N GLU A 3 1.81 14.16 -7.08
CA GLU A 3 1.07 13.69 -5.91
C GLU A 3 -0.43 13.57 -6.25
N LYS A 4 -0.80 12.52 -6.99
CA LYS A 4 -2.20 12.10 -7.02
C LYS A 4 -2.49 11.49 -5.67
N ASN A 5 -3.10 12.22 -4.76
CA ASN A 5 -3.68 11.65 -3.55
C ASN A 5 -5.02 11.01 -3.93
N ILE A 6 -5.03 9.68 -4.11
CA ILE A 6 -6.27 8.94 -4.36
C ILE A 6 -6.89 8.51 -3.03
N SER A 7 -8.22 8.53 -2.96
CA SER A 7 -8.98 8.08 -1.80
C SER A 7 -8.95 6.55 -1.65
N LEU A 8 -9.39 6.03 -0.49
CA LEU A 8 -9.55 4.59 -0.31
C LEU A 8 -10.57 3.99 -1.28
N GLU A 9 -11.61 4.75 -1.60
CA GLU A 9 -12.66 4.37 -2.53
C GLU A 9 -12.15 4.24 -3.97
N GLU A 10 -11.10 4.98 -4.34
CA GLU A 10 -10.41 4.84 -5.63
C GLU A 10 -9.30 3.77 -5.57
N PHE A 11 -8.65 3.63 -4.42
CA PHE A 11 -7.53 2.73 -4.24
C PHE A 11 -7.94 1.25 -4.24
N LEU A 12 -8.98 0.87 -3.49
CA LEU A 12 -9.41 -0.53 -3.39
C LEU A 12 -9.90 -1.11 -4.73
N PRO A 13 -10.71 -0.42 -5.54
CA PRO A 13 -11.08 -0.90 -6.87
C PRO A 13 -9.87 -1.05 -7.82
N GLY A 14 -8.93 -0.09 -7.80
CA GLY A 14 -7.73 -0.16 -8.64
C GLY A 14 -6.86 -1.40 -8.34
N LEU A 15 -6.87 -1.90 -7.10
CA LEU A 15 -6.18 -3.13 -6.73
C LEU A 15 -6.90 -4.40 -7.19
N ASN A 16 -8.23 -4.42 -7.16
CA ASN A 16 -9.01 -5.56 -7.63
C ASN A 16 -8.79 -5.84 -9.12
N GLU A 17 -8.66 -4.80 -9.94
CA GLU A 17 -8.34 -4.91 -11.37
C GLU A 17 -6.97 -5.57 -11.60
N LEU A 18 -6.05 -5.41 -10.65
CA LEU A 18 -4.68 -5.92 -10.70
C LEU A 18 -4.53 -7.32 -10.06
N GLN A 19 -5.63 -7.96 -9.65
CA GLN A 19 -5.65 -9.29 -9.04
C GLN A 19 -4.74 -9.42 -7.81
N VAL A 20 -4.79 -8.39 -6.96
CA VAL A 20 -4.14 -8.38 -5.67
C VAL A 20 -5.14 -8.05 -4.57
N ILE A 21 -4.99 -8.68 -3.42
CA ILE A 21 -5.82 -8.40 -2.24
C ILE A 21 -5.03 -7.51 -1.29
N PRO A 22 -5.56 -6.33 -0.89
CA PRO A 22 -4.95 -5.52 0.14
C PRO A 22 -5.24 -6.07 1.54
N HIS A 23 -4.18 -6.16 2.33
CA HIS A 23 -4.21 -6.25 3.79
C HIS A 23 -3.76 -4.92 4.37
N LEU A 24 -4.75 -4.10 4.72
CA LEU A 24 -4.53 -2.81 5.37
C LEU A 24 -4.24 -3.02 6.85
N ARG A 25 -3.06 -2.63 7.31
CA ARG A 25 -2.72 -2.61 8.74
C ARG A 25 -2.58 -1.17 9.18
N LEU A 26 -3.73 -0.61 9.57
CA LEU A 26 -3.81 0.69 10.21
C LEU A 26 -3.41 0.51 11.67
N ARG A 27 -2.29 1.10 12.07
CA ARG A 27 -1.79 1.07 13.43
C ARG A 27 -1.97 2.46 14.03
N ARG A 28 -3.01 2.62 14.86
CA ARG A 28 -3.00 3.71 15.83
C ARG A 28 -1.78 3.54 16.73
N SER A 29 -1.02 4.61 16.93
CA SER A 29 0.15 4.57 17.78
C SER A 29 -0.27 4.08 19.17
N GLN A 30 0.22 2.89 19.58
CA GLN A 30 -0.16 2.34 20.89
C GLN A 30 0.60 3.03 22.02
N SER A 31 1.74 3.64 21.68
CA SER A 31 2.65 4.31 22.60
C SER A 31 2.58 5.83 22.53
N GLY A 32 1.84 6.39 21.56
CA GLY A 32 1.91 7.82 21.21
C GLY A 32 3.19 8.20 20.47
N ASN A 33 4.04 7.23 20.12
CA ASN A 33 5.24 7.47 19.31
C ASN A 33 4.87 7.93 17.90
N PRO A 34 5.33 9.12 17.44
CA PRO A 34 5.16 9.61 16.08
C PRO A 34 5.86 8.78 15.00
N ASP A 35 6.84 7.95 15.38
CA ASP A 35 7.55 7.06 14.46
C ASP A 35 6.80 5.73 14.22
N GLU A 36 5.65 5.50 14.86
CA GLU A 36 4.78 4.38 14.51
C GLU A 36 4.00 4.68 13.22
N HIS A 37 4.39 4.02 12.13
CA HIS A 37 3.78 4.22 10.81
C HIS A 37 2.77 3.13 10.43
N ASP A 38 1.74 3.56 9.68
CA ASP A 38 0.74 2.68 9.07
C ASP A 38 1.32 1.89 7.89
N LEU A 39 0.87 0.64 7.74
CA LEU A 39 1.39 -0.29 6.75
C LEU A 39 0.29 -0.81 5.83
N ILE A 40 0.65 -1.04 4.57
CA ILE A 40 -0.16 -1.86 3.66
C ILE A 40 0.67 -3.01 3.14
N PHE A 41 0.06 -4.18 3.07
CA PHE A 41 0.58 -5.35 2.38
C PHE A 41 -0.40 -5.77 1.30
N LEU A 42 0.08 -6.04 0.09
CA LEU A 42 -0.73 -6.58 -0.99
C LEU A 42 -0.28 -8.01 -1.25
N VAL A 43 -1.23 -8.91 -1.41
CA VAL A 43 -0.99 -10.33 -1.71
C VAL A 43 -1.46 -10.62 -3.12
N CYS A 44 -0.59 -11.23 -3.93
CA CYS A 44 -0.94 -11.68 -5.27
C CYS A 44 -1.92 -12.86 -5.19
N THR A 45 -3.02 -12.78 -5.93
CA THR A 45 -4.03 -13.86 -6.00
C THR A 45 -4.06 -14.61 -7.31
N GLN A 46 -3.21 -14.26 -8.28
CA GLN A 46 -3.10 -14.99 -9.55
C GLN A 46 -2.65 -16.44 -9.31
N GLU A 47 -3.37 -17.43 -9.86
CA GLU A 47 -3.16 -18.85 -9.53
C GLU A 47 -1.75 -19.39 -9.80
N VAL A 48 -0.99 -18.80 -10.74
CA VAL A 48 0.40 -19.24 -11.01
C VAL A 48 1.38 -18.75 -9.94
N LYS A 49 1.09 -17.65 -9.24
CA LYS A 49 1.99 -16.99 -8.28
C LYS A 49 1.28 -16.49 -7.02
N LYS A 50 0.24 -17.21 -6.62
CA LYS A 50 -0.56 -16.94 -5.43
C LYS A 50 0.34 -16.92 -4.20
N GLY A 51 0.23 -15.88 -3.37
CA GLY A 51 0.95 -15.77 -2.10
C GLY A 51 2.23 -14.92 -2.13
N GLY A 52 2.70 -14.47 -3.29
CA GLY A 52 3.68 -13.38 -3.35
C GLY A 52 3.13 -12.11 -2.67
N HIS A 53 3.97 -11.29 -2.06
CA HIS A 53 3.52 -10.07 -1.38
C HIS A 53 4.43 -8.85 -1.58
N ILE A 54 3.84 -7.67 -1.58
CA ILE A 54 4.54 -6.37 -1.58
C ILE A 54 3.99 -5.53 -0.44
N GLY A 55 4.86 -4.79 0.24
CA GLY A 55 4.48 -3.88 1.31
C GLY A 55 4.86 -2.43 1.00
N ARG A 56 4.11 -1.49 1.58
CA ARG A 56 4.54 -0.08 1.72
C ARG A 56 4.57 0.29 3.20
N THR A 57 5.69 0.88 3.63
CA THR A 57 6.04 1.10 5.03
C THR A 57 5.36 2.30 5.71
N CYS A 58 4.84 3.25 4.94
CA CYS A 58 4.12 4.39 5.50
C CYS A 58 2.95 4.80 4.59
N LEU A 59 1.71 4.68 5.07
CA LEU A 59 0.51 5.20 4.39
C LEU A 59 0.21 6.68 4.73
N CYS A 60 0.78 7.20 5.81
CA CYS A 60 0.56 8.58 6.27
C CYS A 60 1.62 9.59 5.77
N CYS A 61 2.69 9.11 5.11
CA CYS A 61 3.81 9.91 4.63
C CYS A 61 3.80 9.96 3.10
N THR A 62 3.55 11.13 2.52
CA THR A 62 3.75 11.35 1.08
C THR A 62 5.25 11.50 0.81
N GLY A 63 5.78 10.79 -0.21
CA GLY A 63 7.18 10.92 -0.65
C GLY A 63 8.25 10.25 0.22
N ASN A 64 7.98 9.99 1.51
CA ASN A 64 8.92 9.34 2.45
C ASN A 64 8.63 7.85 2.69
N SER A 65 7.78 7.23 1.89
CA SER A 65 7.46 5.80 2.02
C SER A 65 8.44 4.93 1.24
N SER A 66 8.79 3.76 1.78
CA SER A 66 9.52 2.72 1.04
C SER A 66 8.61 1.58 0.59
N ILE A 67 8.98 0.95 -0.51
CA ILE A 67 8.38 -0.30 -0.98
C ILE A 67 9.26 -1.46 -0.52
N ASN A 68 8.62 -2.43 0.12
CA ASN A 68 9.21 -3.72 0.47
C ASN A 68 8.67 -4.76 -0.50
N ASP A 69 9.41 -5.00 -1.58
CA ASP A 69 9.12 -6.04 -2.56
C ASP A 69 9.65 -7.38 -2.02
N TYR A 70 8.76 -8.26 -1.57
CA TYR A 70 9.19 -9.57 -1.07
C TYR A 70 9.45 -10.51 -2.24
N PRO A 71 10.33 -11.52 -2.04
CA PRO A 71 10.68 -12.46 -3.09
C PRO A 71 9.44 -13.02 -3.81
N CYS A 72 9.56 -13.15 -5.13
CA CYS A 72 8.54 -13.66 -6.04
C CYS A 72 7.36 -12.72 -6.34
N PHE A 73 7.18 -11.55 -5.69
CA PHE A 73 6.04 -10.67 -6.03
C PHE A 73 6.24 -9.93 -7.35
N LYS A 74 7.35 -9.23 -7.54
CA LYS A 74 7.62 -8.61 -8.85
C LYS A 74 7.65 -9.61 -10.01
N GLU A 75 8.18 -10.81 -9.75
CA GLU A 75 8.17 -11.91 -10.71
C GLU A 75 6.79 -12.52 -10.89
N SER A 76 5.85 -12.32 -9.94
CA SER A 76 4.49 -12.87 -9.98
C SER A 76 3.58 -12.25 -11.04
N MET A 77 3.99 -11.16 -11.65
CA MET A 77 3.15 -10.42 -12.57
C MET A 77 3.95 -9.84 -13.72
N ILE A 78 3.25 -9.41 -14.76
CA ILE A 78 3.90 -8.67 -15.84
C ILE A 78 4.35 -7.29 -15.33
N LYS A 79 5.40 -6.74 -15.95
CA LYS A 79 6.00 -5.48 -15.53
C LYS A 79 4.98 -4.35 -15.41
N ASP A 80 4.05 -4.24 -16.35
CA ASP A 80 3.06 -3.17 -16.35
C ASP A 80 2.09 -3.26 -15.15
N HIS A 81 1.74 -4.47 -14.73
CA HIS A 81 0.94 -4.66 -13.52
C HIS A 81 1.73 -4.28 -12.26
N TYR A 82 2.99 -4.70 -12.18
CA TYR A 82 3.86 -4.33 -11.07
C TYR A 82 4.01 -2.81 -10.96
N ASP A 83 4.30 -2.14 -12.08
CA ASP A 83 4.45 -0.69 -12.13
C ASP A 83 3.14 0.02 -11.76
N ALA A 84 1.99 -0.48 -12.20
CA ALA A 84 0.67 0.04 -11.82
C ALA A 84 0.43 -0.10 -10.31
N ILE A 85 0.76 -1.24 -9.71
CA ILE A 85 0.65 -1.45 -8.26
C ILE A 85 1.55 -0.48 -7.49
N VAL A 86 2.81 -0.34 -7.90
CA VAL A 86 3.76 0.59 -7.27
C VAL A 86 3.24 2.03 -7.39
N CYS A 87 2.72 2.42 -8.55
CA CYS A 87 2.12 3.74 -8.74
C CYS A 87 0.91 3.96 -7.83
N LEU A 88 0.01 2.98 -7.71
CA LEU A 88 -1.13 3.05 -6.79
C LEU A 88 -0.67 3.17 -5.33
N LEU A 89 0.33 2.37 -4.91
CA LEU A 89 0.88 2.41 -3.56
C LEU A 89 1.47 3.79 -3.20
N PHE A 90 2.16 4.44 -4.14
CA PHE A 90 2.72 5.79 -3.93
C PHE A 90 1.69 6.91 -4.08
N SER A 91 0.62 6.70 -4.83
CA SER A 91 -0.47 7.67 -5.01
C SER A 91 -1.48 7.62 -3.85
N PHE A 92 -1.57 6.49 -3.16
CA PHE A 92 -2.49 6.35 -2.05
C PHE A 92 -1.90 6.96 -0.77
N THR A 93 -2.50 8.02 -0.26
CA THR A 93 -2.23 8.53 1.09
C THR A 93 -3.57 8.70 1.79
N TYR A 94 -3.72 8.14 2.99
CA TYR A 94 -4.96 8.34 3.74
C TYR A 94 -4.92 9.71 4.42
N THR A 95 -5.67 10.68 3.90
CA THR A 95 -5.71 12.04 4.45
C THR A 95 -6.68 12.17 5.63
N GLU A 96 -7.62 11.24 5.82
CA GLU A 96 -8.58 11.35 6.91
C GLU A 96 -7.95 11.09 8.28
N VAL A 97 -8.16 12.05 9.18
CA VAL A 97 -7.57 12.09 10.53
C VAL A 97 -7.92 10.84 11.36
N LYS A 98 -9.10 10.24 11.16
CA LYS A 98 -9.60 9.13 12.01
C LYS A 98 -8.73 7.88 12.00
N TYR A 99 -7.86 7.73 11.00
CA TYR A 99 -6.93 6.62 10.85
C TYR A 99 -5.47 7.00 11.05
N LYS A 100 -5.14 8.28 11.24
CA LYS A 100 -3.76 8.69 11.51
C LYS A 100 -3.31 8.11 12.85
N ALA A 101 -2.04 7.70 12.91
CA ALA A 101 -1.41 7.20 14.13
C ALA A 101 -1.44 8.21 15.28
N ILE A 102 -1.49 9.52 14.96
CA ILE A 102 -1.63 10.64 15.89
C ILE A 102 -2.82 11.48 15.45
N ASN A 103 -3.80 11.63 16.36
CA ASN A 103 -4.77 12.70 16.28
C ASN A 103 -4.09 13.96 16.84
N GLU A 104 -4.01 15.03 16.04
CA GLU A 104 -3.89 16.39 16.60
C GLU A 104 -5.19 16.78 17.31
#